data_AF-A0A925Z8Q9-F1
#
_entry.id   AF-A0A925Z8Q9-F1
#
_cell.length_a   1.000
_cell.length_b   1.000
_cell.length_c   1.000
_cell.angle_alpha   90.00
_cell.angle_beta   90.00
_cell.angle_gamma   90.00
#
_symmetry.space_group_name_H-M   'P 1'
#
loop_
_entity.id
_entity.type
_entity.pdbx_description
1 polymer ?
#
loop_
_entity_poly.entity_id
_entity_poly.type
_entity_poly.pdbx_seq_one_letter_code
_entity_poly.pdbx_strand_id
1 'polypeptide(L)'
;MRNEQKHLRTCTRGQHYFKSSDCPTFPICEAIRTPESDFLSLLSAPARRALEREGILTAHQLSLKSQSEILKLHGMGPASLPKLKSALLAEGLNLRSSGGNNSFHLRKIKMIAVLCHEALRNRS
;
A
#
# COMPACT_ATOMS: atom_id res chain seq x y z
N MET A 1 37.42 -11.85 0.91
CA MET A 1 36.28 -12.77 1.12
C MET A 1 35.68 -12.48 2.48
N ARG A 2 34.43 -12.01 2.57
CA ARG A 2 33.84 -11.56 3.85
C ARG A 2 33.32 -12.79 4.58
N ASN A 3 33.96 -13.16 5.69
CA ASN A 3 33.52 -14.26 6.54
C ASN A 3 32.22 -13.80 7.25
N GLU A 4 31.08 -14.07 6.62
CA GLU A 4 29.76 -13.76 7.17
C GLU A 4 29.40 -14.79 8.24
N GLN A 5 29.89 -14.58 9.46
CA GLN A 5 29.43 -15.34 10.62
C GLN A 5 27.94 -15.04 10.82
N LYS A 6 27.08 -15.95 10.36
CA LYS A 6 25.62 -15.85 10.55
C LYS A 6 25.31 -16.33 11.95
N HIS A 7 24.71 -15.46 12.76
CA HIS A 7 24.32 -15.76 14.13
C HIS A 7 22.86 -16.23 14.17
N LEU A 8 22.58 -17.19 15.07
CA LEU A 8 21.23 -17.66 15.35
C LEU A 8 20.44 -16.55 16.03
N ARG A 9 19.26 -16.23 15.50
CA ARG A 9 18.33 -15.28 16.06
C ARG A 9 16.96 -15.93 16.19
N THR A 10 16.15 -15.45 17.13
CA THR A 10 14.78 -15.92 17.36
C THR A 10 13.80 -14.78 17.12
N CYS A 11 12.79 -15.01 16.29
CA CYS A 11 11.72 -14.06 16.03
C CYS A 11 10.76 -13.95 17.24
N THR A 12 9.94 -12.91 17.29
CA THR A 12 8.85 -12.74 18.28
C THR A 12 7.83 -13.88 18.27
N ARG A 13 7.77 -14.67 17.19
CA ARG A 13 6.95 -15.88 17.07
C ARG A 13 7.68 -17.17 17.49
N GLY A 14 8.88 -17.08 18.07
CA GLY A 14 9.67 -18.22 18.54
C GLY A 14 10.44 -18.98 17.44
N GLN A 15 10.40 -18.52 16.20
CA GLN A 15 11.05 -19.18 15.06
C GLN A 15 12.53 -18.75 14.94
N HIS A 16 13.40 -19.72 14.67
CA HIS A 16 14.84 -19.51 14.56
C HIS A 16 15.29 -19.21 13.12
N TYR A 17 16.26 -18.32 12.94
CA TYR A 17 16.88 -18.02 11.65
C TYR A 17 18.33 -17.57 11.79
N PHE A 18 19.08 -17.72 10.71
CA PHE A 18 20.47 -17.28 10.60
C PHE A 18 20.56 -16.06 9.68
N LYS A 19 21.16 -14.96 10.14
CA LYS A 19 21.36 -13.75 9.33
C LYS A 19 22.68 -13.10 9.66
N SER A 20 23.34 -12.51 8.66
CA SER A 20 24.56 -11.71 8.84
C SER A 20 24.25 -10.22 9.03
N SER A 21 23.06 -9.76 8.64
CA SER A 21 22.64 -8.36 8.75
C SER A 21 21.75 -8.12 9.96
N ASP A 22 21.93 -6.96 10.61
CA ASP A 22 21.16 -6.58 11.79
C ASP A 22 19.68 -6.23 11.48
N CYS A 23 19.31 -6.15 10.21
CA CYS A 23 17.94 -5.84 9.83
C CYS A 23 16.95 -6.87 10.45
N PRO A 24 15.98 -6.44 11.29
CA PRO A 24 15.16 -7.30 12.14
C PRO A 24 14.06 -8.04 11.36
N THR A 25 14.24 -8.17 10.05
CA THR A 25 13.26 -8.74 9.15
C THR A 25 13.47 -10.24 9.04
N PHE A 26 12.50 -10.97 9.58
CA PHE A 26 12.42 -12.41 9.45
C PHE A 26 11.75 -12.76 8.11
N PRO A 27 12.47 -13.36 7.14
CA PRO A 27 11.96 -13.55 5.77
C PRO A 27 10.70 -14.41 5.70
N ILE A 28 10.50 -15.35 6.63
CA ILE A 28 9.36 -16.28 6.63
C ILE A 28 8.09 -15.63 7.21
N CYS A 29 8.20 -14.80 8.25
CA CYS A 29 7.05 -14.13 8.89
C CYS A 29 6.44 -13.08 7.98
N GLU A 30 7.26 -12.50 7.11
CA GLU A 30 6.82 -11.53 6.12
C GLU A 30 5.97 -12.16 5.02
N ALA A 31 6.31 -13.38 4.60
CA ALA A 31 5.55 -14.13 3.61
C ALA A 31 4.16 -14.52 4.15
N ILE A 32 4.09 -14.92 5.43
CA ILE A 32 2.84 -15.29 6.12
C ILE A 32 1.90 -14.08 6.29
N ARG A 33 2.43 -12.86 6.36
CA ARG A 33 1.65 -11.63 6.58
C ARG A 33 1.00 -11.05 5.32
N THR A 34 1.22 -11.65 4.15
CA THR A 34 0.72 -11.11 2.89
C THR A 34 -0.80 -11.20 2.87
N PRO A 35 -1.55 -10.09 2.80
CA PRO A 35 -3.00 -10.15 2.67
C PRO A 35 -3.37 -10.79 1.32
N GLU A 36 -4.38 -11.66 1.30
CA GLU A 36 -4.70 -12.50 0.14
C GLU A 36 -5.36 -11.74 -1.04
N SER A 37 -5.97 -10.57 -0.81
CA SER A 37 -6.89 -9.99 -1.80
C SER A 37 -6.81 -8.47 -2.00
N ASP A 38 -5.65 -7.86 -1.82
CA ASP A 38 -5.46 -6.41 -2.02
C ASP A 38 -4.25 -6.08 -2.88
N PHE A 39 -4.18 -4.83 -3.37
CA PHE A 39 -3.03 -4.31 -4.11
C PHE A 39 -1.68 -4.41 -3.37
N LEU A 40 -1.72 -4.54 -2.03
CA LEU A 40 -0.55 -4.77 -1.18
C LEU A 40 0.10 -6.15 -1.42
N SER A 41 -0.65 -7.15 -1.90
CA SER A 41 -0.15 -8.47 -2.28
C SER A 41 0.78 -8.42 -3.50
N LEU A 42 0.58 -7.44 -4.40
CA LEU A 42 1.34 -7.25 -5.64
C LEU A 42 2.75 -6.67 -5.38
N LEU A 43 2.96 -6.12 -4.18
CA LEU A 43 4.15 -5.40 -3.78
C LEU A 43 5.15 -6.30 -3.05
N SER A 44 6.42 -5.94 -3.16
CA SER A 44 7.45 -6.55 -2.34
C SER A 44 7.24 -6.20 -0.87
N ALA A 45 7.75 -7.04 0.04
CA ALA A 45 7.76 -6.78 1.47
C ALA A 45 8.17 -5.35 1.88
N PRO A 46 9.30 -4.78 1.38
CA PRO A 46 9.67 -3.41 1.74
C PRO A 46 8.66 -2.37 1.24
N ALA A 47 8.11 -2.53 0.03
CA ALA A 47 7.11 -1.61 -0.51
C ALA A 47 5.79 -1.67 0.26
N ARG A 48 5.28 -2.87 0.56
CA ARG A 48 4.06 -3.05 1.37
C ARG A 48 4.20 -2.35 2.73
N ARG A 49 5.28 -2.62 3.46
CA ARG A 49 5.53 -1.99 4.77
C ARG A 49 5.64 -0.47 4.68
N ALA A 50 6.19 0.05 3.59
CA ALA A 50 6.28 1.48 3.40
C ALA A 50 4.89 2.13 3.33
N LEU A 51 3.93 1.48 2.67
CA LEU A 51 2.53 1.93 2.63
C LEU A 51 1.81 1.72 3.95
N GLU A 52 1.99 0.58 4.61
CA GLU A 52 1.39 0.29 5.92
C GLU A 52 1.81 1.32 6.98
N ARG A 53 3.10 1.71 6.99
CA ARG A 53 3.61 2.76 7.89
C ARG A 53 2.96 4.12 7.66
N GLU A 54 2.63 4.42 6.40
CA GLU A 54 1.91 5.63 6.01
C GLU A 54 0.39 5.50 6.20
N GLY A 55 -0.10 4.36 6.68
CA GLY A 55 -1.53 4.07 6.85
C GLY A 55 -2.29 3.87 5.54
N ILE A 56 -1.60 3.57 4.44
CA ILE A 56 -2.18 3.36 3.11
C ILE A 56 -2.49 1.86 2.96
N LEU A 57 -3.70 1.47 3.38
CA LEU A 57 -4.16 0.10 3.35
C LEU A 57 -5.16 -0.17 2.22
N THR A 58 -5.73 0.88 1.63
CA THR A 58 -6.76 0.80 0.59
C THR A 58 -6.34 1.55 -0.69
N ALA A 59 -6.84 1.12 -1.84
CA ALA A 59 -6.62 1.82 -3.10
C ALA A 59 -7.18 3.25 -3.07
N HIS A 60 -8.26 3.48 -2.33
CA HIS A 60 -8.78 4.83 -2.10
C HIS A 60 -7.75 5.72 -1.38
N GLN A 61 -7.14 5.26 -0.27
CA GLN A 61 -6.09 6.02 0.41
C GLN A 61 -4.86 6.24 -0.48
N LEU A 62 -4.52 5.24 -1.31
CA LEU A 62 -3.44 5.35 -2.28
C LEU A 62 -3.72 6.43 -3.35
N SER A 63 -4.98 6.57 -3.79
CA SER A 63 -5.39 7.57 -4.78
C SER A 63 -5.21 9.02 -4.29
N LEU A 64 -5.18 9.23 -2.97
CA LEU A 64 -4.95 10.55 -2.36
C LEU A 64 -3.48 10.98 -2.41
N LYS A 65 -2.57 10.04 -2.70
CA LYS A 65 -1.13 10.27 -2.79
C LYS A 65 -0.71 10.51 -4.23
N SER A 66 0.31 11.34 -4.39
CA SER A 66 0.96 11.59 -5.67
C SER A 66 2.10 10.61 -5.90
N GLN A 67 2.48 10.46 -7.18
CA GLN A 67 3.61 9.61 -7.57
C GLN A 67 4.92 10.01 -6.86
N SER A 68 5.16 11.31 -6.66
CA SER A 68 6.34 11.83 -5.98
C SER A 68 6.32 11.53 -4.47
N GLU A 69 5.17 11.61 -3.80
CA GLU A 69 5.04 11.22 -2.40
C GLU A 69 5.30 9.72 -2.20
N ILE A 70 4.78 8.88 -3.09
CA ILE A 70 5.00 7.43 -3.04
C ILE A 70 6.49 7.09 -3.22
N LEU A 71 7.18 7.75 -4.16
CA LEU A 71 8.61 7.52 -4.40
C LEU A 71 9.52 8.02 -3.26
N LYS A 72 9.04 8.89 -2.37
CA LYS A 72 9.79 9.30 -1.17
C LYS A 72 9.80 8.22 -0.09
N LEU A 73 8.89 7.23 -0.16
CA LEU A 73 8.79 6.21 0.86
C LEU A 73 9.96 5.22 0.76
N HIS A 74 10.58 4.94 1.90
CA HIS A 74 11.70 3.99 1.97
C HIS A 74 11.23 2.59 1.59
N GLY A 75 11.82 2.02 0.53
CA GLY A 75 11.41 0.72 -0.03
C GLY A 75 10.51 0.82 -1.26
N MET A 76 10.13 2.03 -1.68
CA MET A 76 9.47 2.27 -2.97
C MET A 76 10.48 2.64 -4.04
N GLY A 77 10.35 2.00 -5.20
CA GLY A 77 11.16 2.29 -6.39
C GLY A 77 10.28 2.51 -7.63
N PRO A 78 10.88 2.98 -8.74
CA PRO A 78 10.15 3.23 -9.99
C PRO A 78 9.41 1.99 -10.50
N ALA A 79 9.94 0.80 -10.25
CA ALA A 79 9.32 -0.47 -10.62
C ALA A 79 8.02 -0.79 -9.83
N SER A 80 7.77 -0.13 -8.71
CA SER A 80 6.54 -0.34 -7.91
C SER A 80 5.35 0.45 -8.48
N LEU A 81 5.61 1.56 -9.18
CA LEU A 81 4.58 2.46 -9.66
C LEU A 81 3.62 1.83 -10.70
N PRO A 82 4.08 1.04 -11.69
CA PRO A 82 3.16 0.41 -12.64
C PRO A 82 2.14 -0.49 -11.94
N LYS A 83 2.57 -1.25 -10.92
CA LYS A 83 1.69 -2.14 -10.14
C LYS A 83 0.62 -1.36 -9.39
N LEU A 84 1.02 -0.26 -8.75
CA LEU A 84 0.10 0.64 -8.03
C LEU A 84 -0.91 1.29 -8.99
N LYS A 85 -0.45 1.74 -10.17
CA LYS A 85 -1.32 2.30 -11.20
C LYS A 85 -2.33 1.26 -11.72
N SER A 86 -1.88 0.05 -12.04
CA SER A 86 -2.78 -1.02 -12.47
C SER A 86 -3.83 -1.38 -11.42
N ALA A 87 -3.43 -1.43 -10.15
CA ALA A 87 -4.36 -1.69 -9.05
C ALA A 87 -5.42 -0.58 -8.90
N LEU A 88 -5.01 0.69 -8.98
CA LEU A 88 -5.94 1.82 -8.96
C LEU A 88 -6.89 1.80 -10.15
N LEU A 89 -6.37 1.52 -11.35
CA LEU A 89 -7.17 1.45 -12.57
C LEU A 89 -8.22 0.35 -12.53
N ALA A 90 -7.92 -0.79 -11.91
CA ALA A 90 -8.89 -1.87 -11.69
C ALA A 90 -10.12 -1.41 -10.86
N GLU A 91 -9.95 -0.38 -10.03
CA GLU A 91 -11.01 0.24 -9.23
C GLU A 91 -11.53 1.56 -9.84
N GLY A 92 -11.09 1.93 -11.05
CA GLY A 92 -11.44 3.21 -11.68
C GLY A 92 -10.86 4.44 -10.96
N LEU A 93 -9.79 4.25 -10.18
CA LEU A 93 -9.07 5.29 -9.46
C LEU A 93 -7.78 5.69 -10.18
N ASN A 94 -7.21 6.83 -9.80
CA ASN A 94 -5.94 7.33 -10.30
C ASN A 94 -5.12 7.96 -9.17
N LEU A 95 -3.80 8.05 -9.35
CA LEU A 95 -2.93 8.79 -8.44
C LEU A 95 -3.20 10.29 -8.51
N ARG A 96 -2.95 10.99 -7.41
CA ARG A 96 -3.03 12.45 -7.39
C ARG A 96 -1.99 13.07 -8.33
N SER A 97 -2.42 13.94 -9.23
CA SER A 97 -1.52 14.78 -10.04
C SER A 97 -0.64 15.65 -9.14
N SER A 98 0.63 15.84 -9.51
CA SER A 98 1.58 16.61 -8.68
C SER A 98 1.29 18.12 -8.64
N GLY A 99 0.38 18.62 -9.48
CA GLY A 99 -0.18 19.96 -9.41
C GLY A 99 -1.65 19.93 -9.79
N GLY A 100 -2.54 20.40 -8.91
CA GLY A 100 -3.97 20.50 -9.23
C GLY A 100 -4.87 20.39 -8.01
N ASN A 101 -5.56 21.49 -7.73
CA ASN A 101 -6.46 21.72 -6.61
C ASN A 101 -7.50 20.62 -6.36
N ASN A 102 -7.78 20.46 -5.08
CA ASN A 102 -8.55 19.43 -4.40
C ASN A 102 -10.06 19.41 -4.77
N SER A 103 -10.43 19.06 -6.01
CA SER A 103 -11.83 19.06 -6.48
C SER A 103 -12.45 17.66 -6.69
N PHE A 104 -11.67 16.58 -6.60
CA PHE A 104 -12.17 15.25 -6.93
C PHE A 104 -12.92 14.54 -5.78
N HIS A 105 -12.61 14.87 -4.53
CA HIS A 105 -13.24 14.21 -3.37
C HIS A 105 -14.67 14.74 -3.08
N LEU A 106 -14.92 16.05 -3.26
CA LEU A 106 -16.26 16.64 -3.08
C LEU A 106 -17.27 16.19 -4.16
N ARG A 107 -16.81 15.84 -5.38
CA ARG A 107 -17.72 15.45 -6.47
C ARG A 107 -18.30 14.03 -6.28
N LYS A 108 -17.53 13.09 -5.69
CA LYS A 108 -18.01 11.72 -5.42
C LYS A 108 -18.88 11.65 -4.15
N ILE A 109 -18.58 12.44 -3.11
CA ILE A 109 -19.44 12.59 -1.93
C ILE A 109 -20.80 13.21 -2.33
N LYS A 110 -20.80 14.24 -3.19
CA LYS A 110 -22.06 14.77 -3.75
C LYS A 110 -22.83 13.72 -4.55
N MET A 111 -22.15 12.87 -5.32
CA MET A 111 -22.81 11.85 -6.16
C MET A 111 -23.50 10.76 -5.32
N ILE A 112 -22.87 10.27 -4.25
CA ILE A 112 -23.50 9.30 -3.33
C ILE A 112 -24.68 9.95 -2.59
N ALA A 113 -24.54 11.20 -2.13
CA ALA A 113 -25.64 11.92 -1.46
C ALA A 113 -26.83 12.19 -2.40
N VAL A 114 -26.58 12.55 -3.67
CA VAL A 114 -27.63 12.77 -4.67
C VAL A 114 -28.38 11.48 -4.98
N LEU A 115 -27.67 10.36 -5.19
CA LEU A 115 -28.31 9.07 -5.46
C LEU A 115 -29.12 8.56 -4.26
N CYS A 116 -28.66 8.81 -3.03
CA CYS A 116 -29.39 8.41 -1.82
C CYS A 116 -30.66 9.27 -1.59
N HIS A 117 -30.59 10.58 -1.83
CA HIS A 117 -31.73 11.50 -1.67
C HIS A 117 -32.79 11.34 -2.78
N GLU A 118 -32.40 10.87 -3.96
CA GLU A 118 -33.32 10.57 -5.07
C GLU A 118 -34.02 9.21 -4.85
N ALA A 119 -33.30 8.21 -4.33
CA ALA A 119 -33.89 6.92 -3.94
C ALA A 119 -34.89 7.01 -2.77
N LEU A 120 -34.75 8.01 -1.89
CA LEU A 120 -35.70 8.27 -0.79
C LEU A 120 -36.95 9.04 -1.23
N ARG A 121 -36.88 9.82 -2.32
CA ARG A 121 -38.04 10.58 -2.84
C ARG A 121 -38.94 9.74 -3.75
N ASN A 122 -38.39 8.74 -4.43
CA ASN A 122 -39.11 7.89 -5.40
C ASN A 122 -39.81 6.67 -4.75
N ARG A 123 -40.00 6.71 -3.43
CA ARG A 123 -40.68 5.67 -2.63
C ARG A 123 -42.00 6.20 -2.02
N SER A 124 -42.61 7.20 -2.68
CA SER A 124 -43.92 7.77 -2.37
C SER A 124 -44.85 7.59 -3.56
#